data_AF-A0A7S3M6X3-F1
#
_entry.id   AF-A0A7S3M6X3-F1
#
_cell.length_a   1.000
_cell.length_b   1.000
_cell.length_c   1.000
_cell.angle_alpha   90.00
_cell.angle_beta   90.00
_cell.angle_gamma   90.00
#
_symmetry.space_group_name_H-M   'P 1'
#
loop_
_entity.id
_entity.type
_entity.pdbx_description
1 polymer ?
#
loop_
_entity_poly.entity_id
_entity_poly.type
_entity_poly.pdbx_seq_one_letter_code
_entity_poly.pdbx_strand_id
1 'polypeptide(L)'
;TSGDVDLNSLGSPIGYRVIGGEAGGSSGRSVSSAGDINKDGIGDIIIGAYNVALSAGITYVIFGRSASAGSTAFDDIQLPTAASMDANVGFRILGGGAPDHSGFSVSAAGDVNKDGVADIVIGAYYASHYMLAADNHAGMVYVIFGRDIPNGATPFSDIQLTTTSTVMASNVGFRILG
;
A
#
# COMPACT_ATOMS: atom_id res chain seq x y z
N THR A 1 29.45 -2.59 -14.63
CA THR A 1 29.36 -1.60 -15.73
C THR A 1 28.13 -0.78 -15.50
N SER A 2 28.27 0.52 -15.18
CA SER A 2 27.13 1.42 -15.01
C SER A 2 26.82 2.06 -16.37
N GLY A 3 25.99 1.38 -17.17
CA GLY A 3 25.30 2.03 -18.29
C GLY A 3 24.02 2.67 -17.80
N ASP A 4 23.48 3.61 -18.57
CA ASP A 4 22.16 4.18 -18.29
C ASP A 4 21.09 3.08 -18.27
N VAL A 5 20.12 3.20 -17.37
CA VAL A 5 18.96 2.31 -17.31
C VAL A 5 17.89 2.83 -18.27
N ASP A 6 17.64 2.11 -19.36
CA ASP A 6 16.50 2.40 -20.24
C ASP A 6 15.21 1.88 -19.60
N LEU A 7 14.35 2.80 -19.17
CA LEU A 7 13.06 2.47 -18.54
C LEU A 7 12.06 1.82 -19.51
N ASN A 8 12.32 1.88 -20.82
CA ASN A 8 11.53 1.16 -21.84
C ASN A 8 12.04 -0.27 -22.06
N SER A 9 13.21 -0.61 -21.52
CA SER A 9 13.86 -1.91 -21.66
C SER A 9 14.32 -2.45 -20.30
N LEU A 10 13.43 -2.38 -19.29
CA LEU A 10 13.62 -3.08 -18.03
C LEU A 10 13.43 -4.58 -18.27
N GLY A 11 14.54 -5.30 -18.49
CA GLY A 11 14.56 -6.76 -18.47
C GLY A 11 15.03 -7.27 -17.11
N SER A 12 14.67 -8.50 -16.74
CA SER A 12 15.29 -9.18 -15.60
C SER A 12 16.80 -9.31 -15.82
N PRO A 13 17.67 -8.95 -14.84
CA PRO A 13 17.39 -8.61 -13.45
C PRO A 13 17.42 -7.09 -13.14
N ILE A 14 17.28 -6.22 -14.13
CA ILE A 14 17.47 -4.76 -13.99
C ILE A 14 16.34 -4.11 -13.19
N GLY A 15 15.09 -4.55 -13.38
CA GLY A 15 13.92 -4.03 -12.66
C GLY A 15 12.61 -4.35 -13.37
N TYR A 16 11.53 -3.70 -12.93
CA TYR A 16 10.17 -3.82 -13.47
C TYR A 16 9.44 -2.48 -13.39
N ARG A 17 8.38 -2.30 -14.18
CA ARG A 17 7.51 -1.11 -14.10
C ARG A 17 6.29 -1.40 -13.23
N VAL A 18 5.77 -0.35 -12.60
CA VAL A 18 4.45 -0.37 -11.97
C VAL A 18 3.54 0.54 -12.77
N ILE A 19 2.46 -0.02 -13.29
CA ILE A 19 1.55 0.64 -14.23
C ILE A 19 0.22 0.89 -13.52
N GLY A 20 -0.22 2.15 -13.49
CA GLY A 20 -1.48 2.55 -12.87
C GLY A 20 -2.70 1.95 -13.58
N GLY A 21 -3.67 1.45 -12.80
CA GLY A 21 -4.86 0.79 -13.36
C GLY A 21 -6.01 1.70 -13.78
N GLU A 22 -5.94 3.01 -13.50
CA GLU A 22 -7.01 3.97 -13.86
C GLU A 22 -6.40 5.28 -14.36
N ALA A 23 -6.91 5.78 -15.49
CA ALA A 23 -6.50 7.06 -16.05
C ALA A 23 -6.86 8.20 -15.08
N GLY A 24 -5.90 9.06 -14.76
CA GLY A 24 -6.08 10.10 -13.74
C GLY A 24 -5.97 9.62 -12.29
N GLY A 25 -5.83 8.31 -12.06
CA GLY A 25 -5.74 7.69 -10.73
C GLY A 25 -4.59 8.17 -9.85
N SER A 26 -3.61 8.85 -10.45
CA SER A 26 -2.49 9.50 -9.76
C SER A 26 -1.65 8.52 -8.92
N SER A 27 -1.54 7.27 -9.36
CA SER A 27 -0.62 6.30 -8.80
C SER A 27 0.82 6.80 -8.91
N GLY A 28 1.62 6.54 -7.88
CA GLY A 28 3.01 6.98 -7.83
C GLY A 28 3.19 8.45 -7.41
N ARG A 29 2.10 9.16 -7.04
CA ARG A 29 2.22 10.51 -6.44
C ARG A 29 3.01 10.49 -5.13
N SER A 30 2.85 9.43 -4.35
CA SER A 30 3.65 9.15 -3.16
C SER A 30 4.09 7.69 -3.20
N VAL A 31 5.40 7.47 -3.03
CA VAL A 31 6.04 6.14 -2.99
C VAL A 31 7.04 6.13 -1.85
N SER A 32 7.13 5.03 -1.12
CA SER A 32 8.12 4.82 -0.05
C SER A 32 8.49 3.34 0.02
N SER A 33 9.62 3.03 0.66
CA SER A 33 9.79 1.67 1.23
C SER A 33 8.71 1.43 2.29
N ALA A 34 8.25 0.19 2.41
CA ALA A 34 7.35 -0.27 3.46
C ALA A 34 8.10 -0.90 4.64
N GLY A 35 9.41 -1.15 4.51
CA GLY A 35 10.09 -2.19 5.29
C GLY A 35 9.66 -3.59 4.83
N ASP A 36 9.91 -4.61 5.65
CA ASP A 36 9.48 -5.98 5.42
C ASP A 36 8.15 -6.22 6.18
N ILE A 37 7.03 -6.08 5.47
CA ILE A 37 5.67 -6.07 6.03
C ILE A 37 5.09 -7.48 6.18
N ASN A 38 5.66 -8.44 5.46
CA ASN A 38 5.25 -9.86 5.46
C ASN A 38 6.27 -10.77 6.18
N LYS A 39 7.40 -10.20 6.63
CA LYS A 39 8.50 -10.85 7.36
C LYS A 39 9.22 -11.94 6.57
N ASP A 40 9.34 -11.77 5.26
CA ASP A 40 10.05 -12.73 4.40
C ASP A 40 11.57 -12.46 4.28
N GLY A 41 12.04 -11.40 4.92
CA GLY A 41 13.43 -10.95 4.93
C GLY A 41 13.77 -9.98 3.80
N ILE A 42 12.80 -9.56 2.98
CA ILE A 42 12.98 -8.66 1.84
C ILE A 42 12.12 -7.41 2.04
N GLY A 43 12.70 -6.24 1.73
CA GLY A 43 11.96 -4.98 1.85
C GLY A 43 10.91 -4.81 0.75
N ASP A 44 9.74 -4.33 1.13
CA ASP A 44 8.58 -4.08 0.28
C ASP A 44 8.43 -2.58 -0.06
N ILE A 45 7.49 -2.29 -0.96
CA ILE A 45 7.22 -0.95 -1.49
C ILE A 45 5.75 -0.59 -1.24
N ILE A 46 5.49 0.65 -0.85
CA ILE A 46 4.14 1.21 -0.77
C ILE A 46 3.95 2.33 -1.80
N ILE A 47 2.79 2.32 -2.46
CA ILE A 47 2.43 3.23 -3.55
C ILE A 47 1.01 3.76 -3.32
N GLY A 48 0.88 5.09 -3.26
CA GLY A 48 -0.42 5.75 -3.19
C GLY A 48 -1.02 6.06 -4.56
N ALA A 49 -2.32 5.80 -4.71
CA ALA A 49 -3.15 6.18 -5.86
C ALA A 49 -4.44 6.86 -5.37
N TYR A 50 -4.34 8.13 -4.99
CA TYR A 50 -5.38 8.82 -4.22
C TYR A 50 -6.59 9.32 -5.02
N ASN A 51 -6.56 9.23 -6.35
CA ASN A 51 -7.63 9.69 -7.25
C ASN A 51 -8.39 8.55 -7.95
N VAL A 52 -8.15 7.29 -7.57
CA VAL A 52 -8.93 6.14 -8.08
C VAL A 52 -10.21 5.92 -7.29
N ALA A 53 -11.12 5.12 -7.83
CA ALA A 53 -12.36 4.71 -7.16
C ALA A 53 -13.16 5.91 -6.62
N LEU A 54 -13.48 6.85 -7.52
CA LEU A 54 -14.18 8.11 -7.20
C LEU A 54 -13.45 8.94 -6.12
N SER A 55 -12.12 8.92 -6.13
CA SER A 55 -11.27 9.61 -5.12
C SER A 55 -11.40 9.07 -3.69
N ALA A 56 -11.94 7.86 -3.48
CA ALA A 56 -11.73 7.16 -2.22
C ALA A 56 -10.24 6.87 -2.01
N GLY A 57 -9.53 6.58 -3.10
CA GLY A 57 -8.11 6.29 -3.12
C GLY A 57 -7.82 4.82 -2.79
N ILE A 58 -6.72 4.31 -3.35
CA ILE A 58 -6.18 2.99 -3.04
C ILE A 58 -4.68 3.15 -2.77
N THR A 59 -4.19 2.52 -1.71
CA THR A 59 -2.76 2.29 -1.48
C THR A 59 -2.43 0.85 -1.84
N TYR A 60 -1.30 0.65 -2.50
CA TYR A 60 -0.80 -0.67 -2.90
C TYR A 60 0.47 -0.97 -2.13
N VAL A 61 0.57 -2.18 -1.62
CA VAL A 61 1.82 -2.74 -1.11
C VAL A 61 2.30 -3.78 -2.11
N ILE A 62 3.54 -3.66 -2.58
CA ILE A 62 4.18 -4.60 -3.50
C ILE A 62 5.31 -5.27 -2.72
N PHE A 63 5.26 -6.61 -2.63
CA PHE A 63 6.27 -7.37 -1.91
C PHE A 63 7.61 -7.32 -2.63
N GLY A 64 8.68 -7.25 -1.85
CA GLY A 64 10.04 -7.44 -2.33
C GLY A 64 10.23 -8.86 -2.86
N ARG A 65 11.20 -9.02 -3.77
CA ARG A 65 11.62 -10.36 -4.23
C ARG A 65 13.12 -10.42 -4.37
N SER A 66 13.68 -11.58 -4.06
CA SER A 66 15.10 -11.84 -4.27
C SER A 66 15.39 -11.89 -5.77
N ALA A 67 16.45 -11.19 -6.19
CA ALA A 67 17.00 -11.27 -7.54
C ALA A 67 18.08 -12.37 -7.67
N SER A 68 18.22 -13.25 -6.67
CA SER A 68 19.21 -14.35 -6.70
C SER A 68 18.90 -15.37 -7.79
N ALA A 69 19.93 -16.03 -8.32
CA ALA A 69 19.82 -17.06 -9.35
C ALA A 69 18.77 -18.13 -8.96
N GLY A 70 17.73 -18.27 -9.78
CA GLY A 70 16.60 -19.18 -9.55
C GLY A 70 15.28 -18.52 -9.14
N SER A 71 15.30 -17.24 -8.76
CA SER A 71 14.09 -16.45 -8.51
C SER A 71 13.66 -15.72 -9.79
N THR A 72 12.36 -15.72 -10.09
CA THR A 72 11.81 -14.91 -11.18
C THR A 72 11.64 -13.46 -10.69
N ALA A 73 12.34 -12.53 -11.34
CA ALA A 73 12.04 -11.11 -11.19
C ALA A 73 10.56 -10.86 -11.52
N PHE A 74 9.99 -9.78 -11.00
CA PHE A 74 8.68 -9.35 -11.45
C PHE A 74 8.73 -8.99 -12.94
N ASP A 75 7.68 -9.39 -13.66
CA ASP A 75 7.27 -8.67 -14.87
C ASP A 75 6.68 -7.31 -14.47
N ASP A 76 6.27 -6.50 -15.44
CA ASP A 76 5.55 -5.27 -15.11
C ASP A 76 4.28 -5.56 -14.30
N ILE A 77 4.11 -4.81 -13.21
CA ILE A 77 2.97 -4.94 -12.31
C ILE A 77 1.89 -3.96 -12.72
N GLN A 78 0.70 -4.47 -13.03
CA GLN A 78 -0.51 -3.65 -13.18
C GLN A 78 -1.16 -3.46 -11.81
N LEU A 79 -1.55 -2.23 -11.47
CA LEU A 79 -2.25 -1.92 -10.22
C LEU A 79 -3.77 -2.02 -10.40
N PRO A 80 -4.46 -3.10 -9.97
CA PRO A 80 -5.88 -3.25 -10.23
C PRO A 80 -6.74 -2.37 -9.31
N THR A 81 -7.81 -1.78 -9.85
CA THR A 81 -8.77 -0.98 -9.07
C THR A 81 -10.01 -1.78 -8.65
N ALA A 82 -10.44 -2.76 -9.44
CA ALA A 82 -11.63 -3.58 -9.14
C ALA A 82 -11.29 -4.97 -8.54
N ALA A 83 -10.28 -5.65 -9.07
CA ALA A 83 -9.88 -7.00 -8.63
C ALA A 83 -8.73 -6.96 -7.62
N SER A 84 -8.64 -7.98 -6.76
CA SER A 84 -7.49 -8.14 -5.87
C SER A 84 -6.21 -8.42 -6.67
N MET A 85 -5.06 -8.11 -6.06
CA MET A 85 -3.75 -8.42 -6.64
C MET A 85 -3.45 -9.92 -6.55
N ASP A 86 -2.50 -10.40 -7.36
CA ASP A 86 -1.86 -11.70 -7.10
C ASP A 86 -1.20 -11.64 -5.72
N ALA A 87 -1.56 -12.59 -4.87
CA ALA A 87 -1.08 -12.71 -3.50
C ALA A 87 0.45 -12.80 -3.37
N ASN A 88 1.15 -13.23 -4.41
CA ASN A 88 2.62 -13.28 -4.44
C ASN A 88 3.24 -11.96 -4.89
N VAL A 89 2.43 -11.01 -5.34
CA VAL A 89 2.87 -9.68 -5.78
C VAL A 89 2.64 -8.65 -4.70
N GLY A 90 1.51 -8.70 -4.00
CA GLY A 90 1.15 -7.68 -3.03
C GLY A 90 -0.31 -7.69 -2.65
N PHE A 91 -0.77 -6.58 -2.09
CA PHE A 91 -2.17 -6.39 -1.69
C PHE A 91 -2.59 -4.91 -1.76
N ARG A 92 -3.90 -4.66 -1.67
CA ARG A 92 -4.48 -3.32 -1.72
C ARG A 92 -5.03 -2.90 -0.37
N ILE A 93 -4.98 -1.60 -0.13
CA ILE A 93 -5.60 -0.93 1.00
C ILE A 93 -6.57 0.10 0.44
N LEU A 94 -7.86 -0.21 0.54
CA LEU A 94 -8.95 0.52 -0.08
C LEU A 94 -9.40 1.65 0.86
N GLY A 95 -9.56 2.86 0.31
CA GLY A 95 -10.07 4.03 1.04
C GLY A 95 -11.44 3.79 1.68
N GLY A 96 -11.70 4.48 2.80
CA GLY A 96 -12.89 4.24 3.62
C GLY A 96 -14.19 4.80 3.04
N GLY A 97 -14.10 5.86 2.25
CA GLY A 97 -15.20 6.46 1.50
C GLY A 97 -14.70 7.41 0.42
N ALA A 98 -15.55 7.69 -0.56
CA ALA A 98 -15.28 8.73 -1.56
C ALA A 98 -15.82 10.08 -1.06
N PRO A 99 -15.05 11.20 -1.14
CA PRO A 99 -13.69 11.33 -1.69
C PRO A 99 -12.62 11.49 -0.59
N ASP A 100 -12.25 10.44 0.16
CA ASP A 100 -11.29 10.54 1.26
C ASP A 100 -9.85 10.90 0.83
N HIS A 101 -9.52 10.65 -0.44
CA HIS A 101 -8.17 10.79 -1.00
C HIS A 101 -7.11 10.00 -0.21
N SER A 102 -7.44 8.76 0.18
CA SER A 102 -6.50 7.85 0.84
C SER A 102 -5.31 7.53 -0.05
N GLY A 103 -4.11 7.47 0.54
CA GLY A 103 -2.86 7.25 -0.21
C GLY A 103 -2.30 8.53 -0.84
N PHE A 104 -2.77 9.72 -0.42
CA PHE A 104 -2.15 10.98 -0.86
C PHE A 104 -0.70 11.11 -0.37
N SER A 105 -0.43 10.61 0.83
CA SER A 105 0.91 10.44 1.39
C SER A 105 1.05 9.05 1.99
N VAL A 106 2.20 8.42 1.79
CA VAL A 106 2.51 7.08 2.32
C VAL A 106 3.95 7.05 2.83
N SER A 107 4.20 6.34 3.93
CA SER A 107 5.55 6.12 4.46
C SER A 107 5.66 4.82 5.25
N ALA A 108 6.88 4.32 5.46
CA ALA A 108 7.12 3.31 6.48
C ALA A 108 6.88 3.93 7.86
N ALA A 109 6.23 3.19 8.76
CA ALA A 109 6.07 3.57 10.16
C ALA A 109 7.14 2.91 11.06
N GLY A 110 7.86 1.91 10.54
CA GLY A 110 8.69 1.01 11.35
C GLY A 110 7.82 0.01 12.11
N ASP A 111 8.40 -0.74 13.04
CA ASP A 111 7.64 -1.65 13.91
C ASP A 111 7.07 -0.86 15.11
N VAL A 112 5.83 -0.40 15.00
CA VAL A 112 5.18 0.43 16.03
C VAL A 112 4.46 -0.39 17.09
N ASN A 113 4.16 -1.65 16.80
CA ASN A 113 3.47 -2.56 17.71
C ASN A 113 4.42 -3.54 18.44
N LYS A 114 5.72 -3.54 18.09
CA LYS A 114 6.80 -4.39 18.63
C LYS A 114 6.62 -5.88 18.35
N ASP A 115 6.02 -6.25 17.22
CA ASP A 115 5.90 -7.66 16.81
C ASP A 115 7.07 -8.16 15.96
N GLY A 116 8.03 -7.27 15.65
CA GLY A 116 9.20 -7.55 14.84
C GLY A 116 8.93 -7.52 13.34
N VAL A 117 7.82 -6.94 12.90
CA VAL A 117 7.43 -6.76 11.49
C VAL A 117 7.27 -5.27 11.20
N ALA A 118 7.59 -4.82 9.98
CA ALA A 118 7.45 -3.42 9.64
C ALA A 118 5.98 -3.03 9.45
N ASP A 119 5.60 -1.85 9.94
CA ASP A 119 4.29 -1.23 9.74
C ASP A 119 4.38 -0.06 8.77
N ILE A 120 3.23 0.38 8.25
CA ILE A 120 3.11 1.47 7.29
C ILE A 120 2.11 2.52 7.74
N VAL A 121 2.27 3.74 7.24
CA VAL A 121 1.38 4.87 7.50
C VAL A 121 0.83 5.46 6.19
N ILE A 122 -0.46 5.80 6.20
CA ILE A 122 -1.22 6.28 5.04
C ILE A 122 -2.01 7.53 5.44
N GLY A 123 -1.83 8.63 4.72
CA GLY A 123 -2.62 9.84 4.87
C GLY A 123 -3.81 9.88 3.91
N ALA A 124 -4.99 10.20 4.45
CA ALA A 124 -6.22 10.48 3.72
C ALA A 124 -6.71 11.89 4.12
N TYR A 125 -6.17 12.91 3.46
CA TYR A 125 -6.29 14.29 3.91
C TYR A 125 -7.71 14.85 3.82
N TYR A 126 -8.59 14.19 3.07
CA TYR A 126 -9.97 14.60 2.85
C TYR A 126 -10.96 13.65 3.53
N ALA A 127 -10.48 12.65 4.28
CA ALA A 127 -11.34 11.78 5.03
C ALA A 127 -12.13 12.58 6.09
N SER A 128 -13.43 12.33 6.16
CA SER A 128 -14.31 12.96 7.13
C SER A 128 -14.57 12.02 8.30
N HIS A 129 -14.56 12.56 9.52
CA HIS A 129 -14.91 11.78 10.70
C HIS A 129 -16.42 11.80 10.94
N TYR A 130 -17.09 10.65 10.81
CA TYR A 130 -18.56 10.57 10.86
C TYR A 130 -19.17 11.01 12.22
N MET A 131 -18.41 10.98 13.32
CA MET A 131 -18.98 11.28 14.65
C MET A 131 -19.09 12.77 14.97
N LEU A 132 -18.55 13.66 14.14
CA LEU A 132 -18.52 15.09 14.38
C LEU A 132 -18.94 15.83 13.10
N ALA A 133 -20.19 16.31 13.05
CA ALA A 133 -20.74 16.99 11.87
C ALA A 133 -20.00 18.27 11.45
N ALA A 134 -19.07 18.75 12.28
CA ALA A 134 -18.19 19.88 12.00
C ALA A 134 -16.86 19.48 11.31
N ASP A 135 -16.52 18.18 11.27
CA ASP A 135 -15.20 17.67 10.87
C ASP A 135 -15.21 17.12 9.44
N ASN A 136 -15.95 17.79 8.56
CA ASN A 136 -15.91 17.50 7.13
C ASN A 136 -14.49 17.78 6.63
N HIS A 137 -13.83 16.71 6.18
CA HIS A 137 -12.48 16.74 5.62
C HIS A 137 -11.39 17.20 6.62
N ALA A 138 -11.55 16.89 7.91
CA ALA A 138 -10.49 17.09 8.92
C ALA A 138 -9.23 16.25 8.63
N GLY A 139 -9.40 15.20 7.83
CA GLY A 139 -8.34 14.28 7.45
C GLY A 139 -8.16 13.16 8.46
N MET A 140 -7.64 12.04 7.98
CA MET A 140 -7.32 10.88 8.81
C MET A 140 -5.95 10.32 8.40
N VAL A 141 -5.27 9.76 9.38
CA VAL A 141 -4.04 8.98 9.16
C VAL A 141 -4.31 7.55 9.61
N TYR A 142 -3.86 6.57 8.84
CA TYR A 142 -4.00 5.16 9.15
C TYR A 142 -2.62 4.55 9.33
N VAL A 143 -2.43 3.83 10.42
CA VAL A 143 -1.28 2.94 10.62
C VAL A 143 -1.76 1.52 10.39
N ILE A 144 -1.12 0.82 9.47
CA ILE A 144 -1.45 -0.57 9.12
C ILE A 144 -0.30 -1.44 9.55
N PHE A 145 -0.62 -2.47 10.35
CA PHE A 145 0.38 -3.38 10.87
C PHE A 145 0.83 -4.38 9.83
N GLY A 146 2.13 -4.62 9.81
CA GLY A 146 2.69 -5.82 9.20
C GLY A 146 2.24 -7.08 9.93
N ARG A 147 2.53 -8.23 9.33
CA ARG A 147 2.38 -9.51 10.01
C ARG A 147 3.30 -10.53 9.42
N ASP A 148 3.81 -11.40 10.28
CA ASP A 148 4.58 -12.57 9.90
C ASP A 148 3.69 -13.49 9.06
N ILE A 149 4.12 -13.78 7.83
CA ILE A 149 3.47 -14.77 6.96
C ILE A 149 4.44 -15.93 6.71
N PRO A 150 4.64 -16.84 7.70
CA PRO A 150 5.55 -17.96 7.52
C PRO A 150 5.07 -18.87 6.39
N ASN A 151 6.00 -19.32 5.55
CA ASN A 151 5.78 -20.38 4.56
C ASN A 151 4.61 -20.13 3.59
N GLY A 152 4.30 -18.88 3.26
CA GLY A 152 3.20 -18.55 2.35
C GLY A 152 1.80 -18.87 2.92
N ALA A 153 1.65 -18.85 4.24
CA ALA A 153 0.34 -18.83 4.89
C ALA A 153 -0.50 -17.62 4.42
N THR A 154 -1.78 -17.54 4.85
CA THR A 154 -2.79 -16.63 4.29
C THR A 154 -2.23 -15.25 3.90
N PRO A 155 -2.12 -14.96 2.60
CA PRO A 155 -1.66 -13.68 2.11
C PRO A 155 -2.52 -12.54 2.65
N PHE A 156 -1.98 -11.33 2.69
CA PHE A 156 -2.80 -10.15 2.90
C PHE A 156 -3.94 -10.14 1.87
N SER A 157 -5.18 -10.20 2.34
CA SER A 157 -6.32 -9.82 1.52
C SER A 157 -6.36 -8.30 1.38
N ASP A 158 -7.22 -7.80 0.49
CA ASP A 158 -7.51 -6.37 0.48
C ASP A 158 -7.94 -5.90 1.87
N ILE A 159 -7.38 -4.77 2.32
CA ILE A 159 -7.73 -4.12 3.59
C ILE A 159 -8.67 -2.97 3.28
N GLN A 160 -9.89 -3.02 3.83
CA GLN A 160 -10.85 -1.93 3.72
C GLN A 160 -10.68 -0.97 4.91
N LEU A 161 -10.30 0.28 4.65
CA LEU A 161 -10.27 1.31 5.68
C LEU A 161 -11.68 1.70 6.12
N THR A 162 -11.81 2.22 7.34
CA THR A 162 -13.09 2.69 7.89
C THR A 162 -12.98 4.13 8.40
N THR A 163 -13.99 4.94 8.07
CA THR A 163 -14.17 6.31 8.58
C THR A 163 -15.21 6.40 9.71
N THR A 164 -15.96 5.32 9.95
CA THR A 164 -17.06 5.23 10.94
C THR A 164 -16.57 4.75 12.31
N SER A 165 -17.40 4.76 13.35
CA SER A 165 -17.03 4.30 14.71
C SER A 165 -16.56 2.84 14.79
N THR A 166 -16.77 2.03 13.74
CA THR A 166 -16.20 0.70 13.62
C THR A 166 -14.68 0.79 13.58
N VAL A 167 -14.05 0.38 14.67
CA VAL A 167 -12.59 0.29 14.79
C VAL A 167 -12.10 -0.81 13.83
N MET A 168 -10.99 -0.55 13.14
CA MET A 168 -10.25 -1.61 12.45
C MET A 168 -9.95 -2.74 13.43
N ALA A 169 -9.96 -3.98 12.97
CA ALA A 169 -9.57 -5.10 13.84
C ALA A 169 -8.19 -4.80 14.45
N SER A 170 -8.00 -5.08 15.75
CA SER A 170 -6.79 -4.66 16.48
C SER A 170 -5.50 -5.25 15.94
N ASN A 171 -5.58 -6.30 15.13
CA ASN A 171 -4.47 -6.94 14.44
C ASN A 171 -4.21 -6.39 13.02
N VAL A 172 -5.02 -5.44 12.54
CA VAL A 172 -4.85 -4.80 11.22
C VAL A 172 -4.16 -3.45 11.36
N GLY A 173 -4.44 -2.71 12.43
CA GLY A 173 -3.87 -1.38 12.64
C GLY A 173 -4.82 -0.46 13.39
N PHE A 174 -4.56 0.84 13.28
CA PHE A 174 -5.38 1.88 13.89
C PHE A 174 -5.40 3.14 13.03
N ARG A 175 -6.23 4.11 13.44
CA ARG A 175 -6.32 5.41 12.79
C ARG A 175 -6.13 6.53 13.79
N ILE A 176 -5.62 7.64 13.30
CA ILE A 176 -5.43 8.89 14.02
C ILE A 176 -6.40 9.88 13.38
N LEU A 177 -7.23 10.50 14.20
CA LEU A 177 -8.25 11.45 13.79
C LEU A 177 -7.67 12.87 13.83
N GLY A 178 -8.07 13.71 12.87
CA GLY A 178 -7.79 15.15 12.87
C GLY A 178 -8.60 15.92 13.91
#